data_AF-A0A0F9DM57-F1
#
_entry.id   AF-A0A0F9DM57-F1
#
_cell.length_a   1.000
_cell.length_b   1.000
_cell.length_c   1.000
_cell.angle_alpha   90.00
_cell.angle_beta   90.00
_cell.angle_gamma   90.00
#
_symmetry.space_group_name_H-M   'P 1'
#
loop_
_entity.id
_entity.type
_entity.pdbx_description
1 polymer ?
#
loop_
_entity_poly.entity_id
_entity_poly.type
_entity_poly.pdbx_seq_one_letter_code
_entity_poly.pdbx_strand_id
1 'polypeptide(L)'
;GVGCAAAKTVQSLGDELVFLGWDDVYVFNGIDYESIGSPIQNELFGTMDPGAIDKCFGVIIEEQKEYWLFTPSINSDYCDQAWVFNYELSKWTKHDFATVDGSANGISYYGYYEKQSTLTIGDLQGTIGEQVWRFGDRETLEAAPTTLFGDTDGYVYEYDQLVSNDDGGTIDAWFSTKDFMLTQLMERQIILRLDIYFGGGGDLKVAYSTDFGVTWENERTLSGQDTYAIDRVYWRIDCDLVRFRFRNNNAGEHFIFREARIYWQPSGMRF
;
A
#
# COMPACT_ATOMS: atom_id res chain seq x y z
N GLY A 1 -16.25 1.22 27.71
CA GLY A 1 -16.77 0.66 26.45
C GLY A 1 -16.13 1.44 25.33
N VAL A 2 -15.61 0.76 24.32
CA VAL A 2 -15.05 1.39 23.13
C VAL A 2 -16.20 1.70 22.19
N GLY A 3 -16.33 2.97 21.79
CA GLY A 3 -17.35 3.40 20.83
C GLY A 3 -16.84 3.25 19.40
N CYS A 4 -17.75 2.96 18.47
CA CYS A 4 -17.47 3.05 17.04
C CYS A 4 -17.47 4.52 16.62
N ALA A 5 -16.40 4.96 15.95
CA ALA A 5 -16.28 6.34 15.46
C ALA A 5 -17.09 6.54 14.17
N ALA A 6 -17.14 5.52 13.32
CA ALA A 6 -17.82 5.57 12.02
C ALA A 6 -18.64 4.31 11.79
N ALA A 7 -19.98 4.42 11.89
CA ALA A 7 -20.88 3.26 11.82
C ALA A 7 -20.76 2.45 10.52
N LYS A 8 -20.39 3.09 9.40
CA LYS A 8 -20.20 2.45 8.09
C LYS A 8 -18.91 1.63 7.97
N THR A 9 -18.03 1.69 8.98
CA THR A 9 -16.79 0.90 9.02
C THR A 9 -17.00 -0.49 9.62
N VAL A 10 -18.14 -0.71 10.28
CA VAL A 10 -18.46 -1.99 10.92
C VAL A 10 -18.67 -3.04 9.85
N GLN A 11 -17.80 -4.04 9.81
CA GLN A 11 -17.91 -5.15 8.87
C GLN A 11 -17.77 -6.49 9.58
N SER A 12 -18.44 -7.51 9.05
CA SER A 12 -18.42 -8.86 9.60
C SER A 12 -17.44 -9.75 8.87
N LEU A 13 -16.43 -10.26 9.56
CA LEU A 13 -15.50 -11.28 9.09
C LEU A 13 -16.06 -12.71 9.34
N GLY A 14 -17.38 -12.84 9.55
CA GLY A 14 -18.05 -14.09 9.91
C GLY A 14 -18.31 -14.16 11.41
N ASP A 15 -17.33 -14.60 12.18
CA ASP A 15 -17.43 -14.76 13.64
C ASP A 15 -16.96 -13.53 14.42
N GLU A 16 -16.36 -12.56 13.73
CA GLU A 16 -15.78 -11.35 14.32
C GLU A 16 -16.26 -10.09 13.59
N LEU A 17 -16.42 -8.99 14.32
CA LEU A 17 -16.78 -7.68 13.78
C LEU A 17 -15.57 -6.75 13.83
N VAL A 18 -15.19 -6.20 12.68
CA VAL A 18 -14.14 -5.16 12.59
C VAL A 18 -14.80 -3.80 12.56
N PHE A 19 -14.26 -2.83 13.28
CA PHE A 19 -14.74 -1.46 13.23
C PHE A 19 -13.65 -0.44 13.59
N LEU A 20 -13.81 0.78 13.06
CA LEU A 20 -13.01 1.93 13.46
C LEU A 20 -13.55 2.50 14.78
N GLY A 21 -12.70 2.54 15.81
CA GLY A 21 -12.92 3.26 17.05
C GLY A 21 -12.32 4.67 17.01
N TRP A 22 -12.48 5.42 18.11
CA TRP A 22 -11.96 6.79 18.23
C TRP A 22 -10.45 6.88 18.33
N ASP A 23 -9.83 5.85 18.92
CA ASP A 23 -8.38 5.81 19.15
C ASP A 23 -7.69 4.74 18.30
N ASP A 24 -8.40 3.72 17.82
CA ASP A 24 -7.79 2.58 17.12
C ASP A 24 -8.81 1.81 16.28
N VAL A 25 -8.34 0.86 15.48
CA VAL A 25 -9.17 -0.15 14.79
C VAL A 25 -9.26 -1.41 15.64
N TYR A 26 -10.47 -1.90 15.84
CA TYR A 26 -10.76 -3.00 16.75
C TYR A 26 -11.47 -4.16 16.04
N VAL A 27 -11.24 -5.36 16.56
CA VAL A 27 -11.97 -6.59 16.23
C VAL A 27 -12.73 -7.05 17.47
N PHE A 28 -14.00 -7.39 17.31
CA PHE A 28 -14.88 -7.84 18.39
C PHE A 28 -15.43 -9.23 18.09
N ASN A 29 -15.19 -10.18 18.99
CA ASN A 29 -15.57 -11.60 18.83
C ASN A 29 -16.88 -11.98 19.56
N GLY A 30 -17.68 -10.98 19.97
CA GLY A 30 -18.91 -11.19 20.74
C GLY A 30 -18.72 -11.21 22.26
N ILE A 31 -17.50 -11.38 22.77
CA ILE A 31 -17.18 -11.39 24.20
C ILE A 31 -16.20 -10.27 24.53
N ASP A 32 -15.05 -10.29 23.87
CA ASP A 32 -13.94 -9.36 24.05
C ASP A 32 -13.63 -8.63 22.74
N TYR A 33 -12.85 -7.55 22.85
CA TYR A 33 -12.33 -6.82 21.71
C TYR A 33 -10.80 -6.78 21.75
N GLU A 34 -10.18 -6.81 20.58
CA GLU A 34 -8.73 -6.71 20.39
C GLU A 34 -8.42 -5.52 19.47
N SER A 35 -7.30 -4.82 19.73
CA SER A 35 -6.79 -3.78 18.83
C SER A 35 -5.97 -4.42 17.72
N ILE A 36 -6.34 -4.14 16.47
CA ILE A 36 -5.59 -4.55 15.28
C ILE A 36 -4.86 -3.38 14.63
N GLY A 37 -5.27 -2.14 14.91
CA GLY A 37 -4.71 -0.94 14.29
C GLY A 37 -3.48 -0.38 15.01
N SER A 38 -3.03 -0.96 16.13
CA SER A 38 -1.84 -0.52 16.87
C SER A 38 -0.61 -0.16 16.00
N PRO A 39 -0.26 -0.91 14.92
CA PRO A 39 0.86 -0.56 14.05
C PRO A 39 0.65 0.68 13.20
N ILE A 40 -0.60 0.98 12.82
CA ILE A 40 -0.97 2.08 11.92
C ILE A 40 -1.56 3.29 12.65
N GLN A 41 -1.92 3.15 13.93
CA GLN A 41 -2.63 4.14 14.73
C GLN A 41 -2.10 5.57 14.55
N ASN A 42 -0.80 5.78 14.76
CA ASN A 42 -0.20 7.12 14.66
C ASN A 42 -0.27 7.71 13.25
N GLU A 43 -0.18 6.88 12.22
CA GLU A 43 -0.23 7.33 10.83
C GLU A 43 -1.68 7.56 10.40
N LEU A 44 -2.57 6.61 10.67
CA LEU A 44 -4.01 6.67 10.41
C LEU A 44 -4.63 7.95 10.97
N PHE A 45 -4.49 8.20 12.28
CA PHE A 45 -5.05 9.40 12.92
C PHE A 45 -4.22 10.67 12.66
N GLY A 46 -2.99 10.53 12.17
CA GLY A 46 -2.14 11.64 11.77
C GLY A 46 -2.46 12.17 10.36
N THR A 47 -2.99 11.33 9.47
CA THR A 47 -3.31 11.71 8.08
C THR A 47 -4.80 11.84 7.81
N MET A 48 -5.67 11.27 8.66
CA MET A 48 -7.12 11.33 8.51
C MET A 48 -7.71 12.67 8.97
N ASP A 49 -8.73 13.18 8.27
CA ASP A 49 -9.51 14.32 8.74
C ASP A 49 -10.55 13.90 9.80
N PRO A 50 -10.42 14.35 11.07
CA PRO A 50 -11.40 14.02 12.11
C PRO A 50 -12.77 14.66 11.86
N GLY A 51 -12.85 15.73 11.07
CA GLY A 51 -14.11 16.40 10.70
C GLY A 51 -14.96 15.63 9.70
N ALA A 52 -14.36 14.69 8.97
CA ALA A 52 -15.01 13.87 7.95
C ALA A 52 -15.04 12.37 8.32
N ILE A 53 -14.84 12.02 9.59
CA ILE A 53 -14.80 10.63 10.06
C ILE A 53 -16.11 9.87 9.82
N ASP A 54 -17.24 10.57 9.75
CA ASP A 54 -18.55 10.01 9.45
C ASP A 54 -18.68 9.46 8.02
N LYS A 55 -17.78 9.89 7.12
CA LYS A 55 -17.68 9.44 5.74
C LYS A 55 -16.83 8.18 5.58
N CYS A 56 -16.04 7.80 6.58
CA CYS A 56 -15.25 6.57 6.53
C CYS A 56 -16.17 5.35 6.40
N PHE A 57 -15.78 4.40 5.55
CA PHE A 57 -16.50 3.15 5.36
C PHE A 57 -15.54 1.96 5.22
N GLY A 58 -16.03 0.78 5.58
CA GLY A 58 -15.27 -0.46 5.51
C GLY A 58 -15.80 -1.32 4.37
N VAL A 59 -14.91 -2.05 3.71
CA VAL A 59 -15.26 -3.04 2.67
C VAL A 59 -14.50 -4.32 2.97
N ILE A 60 -15.15 -5.48 2.80
CA ILE A 60 -14.47 -6.77 2.85
C ILE A 60 -14.34 -7.29 1.43
N ILE A 61 -13.11 -7.64 1.06
CA ILE A 61 -12.80 -8.38 -0.15
C ILE A 61 -12.47 -9.82 0.29
N GLU A 62 -13.49 -10.68 0.22
CA GLU A 62 -13.40 -12.07 0.72
C GLU A 62 -12.35 -12.89 -0.03
N GLU A 63 -12.16 -12.62 -1.32
CA GLU A 63 -11.25 -13.37 -2.19
C GLU A 63 -9.78 -13.22 -1.76
N GLN A 64 -9.37 -11.99 -1.42
CA GLN A 64 -8.01 -11.67 -0.98
C GLN A 64 -7.81 -11.81 0.52
N LYS A 65 -8.90 -12.05 1.25
CA LYS A 65 -8.93 -12.02 2.71
C LYS A 65 -8.50 -10.67 3.29
N GLU A 66 -9.11 -9.60 2.77
CA GLU A 66 -8.76 -8.24 3.12
C GLU A 66 -9.96 -7.43 3.63
N TYR A 67 -9.69 -6.61 4.64
CA TYR A 67 -10.58 -5.56 5.12
C TYR A 67 -10.01 -4.20 4.73
N TRP A 68 -10.75 -3.45 3.93
CA TRP A 68 -10.37 -2.14 3.43
C TRP A 68 -11.12 -1.08 4.21
N LEU A 69 -10.38 -0.23 4.92
CA LEU A 69 -10.91 0.93 5.63
C LEU A 69 -10.62 2.18 4.82
N PHE A 70 -11.66 2.75 4.22
CA PHE A 70 -11.56 3.99 3.47
C PHE A 70 -11.63 5.18 4.41
N THR A 71 -10.66 6.09 4.27
CA THR A 71 -10.52 7.28 5.10
C THR A 71 -10.25 8.52 4.23
N PRO A 72 -10.85 9.68 4.56
CA PRO A 72 -10.49 10.95 3.95
C PRO A 72 -9.18 11.48 4.55
N SER A 73 -8.24 11.89 3.70
CA SER A 73 -7.04 12.61 4.11
C SER A 73 -7.37 14.02 4.61
N ILE A 74 -6.45 14.64 5.36
CA ILE A 74 -6.61 16.02 5.84
C ILE A 74 -6.89 16.99 4.69
N ASN A 75 -7.99 17.75 4.80
CA ASN A 75 -8.54 18.67 3.78
C ASN A 75 -9.20 17.98 2.58
N SER A 76 -9.45 16.67 2.61
CA SER A 76 -10.28 15.98 1.63
C SER A 76 -11.71 15.85 2.14
N ASP A 77 -12.68 16.23 1.31
CA ASP A 77 -14.10 16.04 1.60
C ASP A 77 -14.55 14.58 1.41
N TYR A 78 -13.73 13.72 0.82
CA TYR A 78 -14.09 12.35 0.44
C TYR A 78 -12.92 11.37 0.67
N CYS A 79 -13.21 10.07 0.70
CA CYS A 79 -12.19 9.06 0.98
C CYS A 79 -11.26 8.89 -0.21
N ASP A 80 -10.00 9.30 -0.07
CA ASP A 80 -8.94 9.21 -1.08
C ASP A 80 -7.89 8.15 -0.73
N GLN A 81 -7.94 7.62 0.49
CA GLN A 81 -7.01 6.61 0.99
C GLN A 81 -7.77 5.40 1.52
N ALA A 82 -7.22 4.21 1.30
CA ALA A 82 -7.67 2.97 1.95
C ALA A 82 -6.54 2.34 2.77
N TRP A 83 -6.88 1.96 4.00
CA TRP A 83 -6.05 1.14 4.86
C TRP A 83 -6.52 -0.29 4.74
N VAL A 84 -5.65 -1.14 4.21
CA VAL A 84 -5.98 -2.52 3.85
C VAL A 84 -5.37 -3.45 4.87
N PHE A 85 -6.21 -4.19 5.59
CA PHE A 85 -5.79 -5.21 6.54
C PHE A 85 -5.99 -6.59 5.93
N ASN A 86 -4.89 -7.29 5.69
CA ASN A 86 -4.95 -8.70 5.32
C ASN A 86 -5.03 -9.55 6.60
N TYR A 87 -6.18 -10.18 6.84
CA TYR A 87 -6.45 -10.91 8.08
C TYR A 87 -5.78 -12.30 8.13
N GLU A 88 -5.28 -12.83 7.01
CA GLU A 88 -4.44 -14.03 7.01
C GLU A 88 -2.99 -13.72 7.40
N LEU A 89 -2.42 -12.64 6.87
CA LEU A 89 -1.05 -12.22 7.15
C LEU A 89 -0.93 -11.36 8.42
N SER A 90 -2.05 -10.83 8.91
CA SER A 90 -2.10 -9.86 10.01
C SER A 90 -1.19 -8.66 9.74
N LYS A 91 -1.28 -8.11 8.52
CA LYS A 91 -0.50 -6.95 8.07
C LYS A 91 -1.41 -5.89 7.47
N TRP A 92 -1.01 -4.64 7.72
CA TRP A 92 -1.62 -3.47 7.13
C TRP A 92 -0.78 -2.99 5.95
N THR A 93 -1.47 -2.62 4.88
CA THR A 93 -0.95 -1.87 3.74
C THR A 93 -1.80 -0.62 3.57
N LYS A 94 -1.24 0.37 2.88
CA LYS A 94 -1.92 1.62 2.55
C LYS A 94 -2.03 1.73 1.04
N HIS A 95 -3.22 2.06 0.55
CA HIS A 95 -3.49 2.35 -0.85
C HIS A 95 -3.94 3.80 -0.96
N ASP A 96 -3.22 4.59 -1.74
CA ASP A 96 -3.61 5.96 -2.10
C ASP A 96 -4.15 5.90 -3.52
N PHE A 97 -5.44 6.21 -3.72
CA PHE A 97 -6.06 6.13 -5.04
C PHE A 97 -5.59 7.29 -5.92
N ALA A 98 -5.04 6.95 -7.09
CA ALA A 98 -4.64 7.93 -8.08
C ALA A 98 -5.79 8.13 -9.08
N THR A 99 -6.30 9.35 -9.20
CA THR A 99 -7.28 9.70 -10.24
C THR A 99 -6.57 10.29 -11.46
N VAL A 100 -6.96 9.85 -12.65
CA VAL A 100 -6.34 10.16 -13.95
C VAL A 100 -6.43 11.64 -14.33
N ASP A 101 -7.42 12.36 -13.79
CA ASP A 101 -7.69 13.76 -14.15
C ASP A 101 -7.26 14.79 -13.09
N GLY A 102 -6.57 14.37 -12.03
CA GLY A 102 -6.17 15.28 -10.95
C GLY A 102 -7.34 15.91 -10.17
N SER A 103 -8.58 15.48 -10.45
CA SER A 103 -9.72 15.70 -9.58
C SER A 103 -9.63 14.69 -8.44
N ALA A 104 -9.59 15.19 -7.20
CA ALA A 104 -9.64 14.37 -6.01
C ALA A 104 -11.04 13.73 -5.87
N ASN A 105 -11.42 12.86 -6.80
CA ASN A 105 -12.68 12.14 -6.79
C ASN A 105 -12.53 11.03 -5.77
N GLY A 106 -12.71 11.38 -4.50
CA GLY A 106 -12.71 10.39 -3.44
C GLY A 106 -13.80 9.35 -3.69
N ILE A 107 -13.55 8.15 -3.21
CA ILE A 107 -14.50 7.05 -3.28
C ILE A 107 -15.61 7.33 -2.28
N SER A 108 -16.85 7.29 -2.75
CA SER A 108 -18.03 7.65 -1.98
C SER A 108 -18.87 6.43 -1.58
N TYR A 109 -18.78 5.36 -2.36
CA TYR A 109 -19.61 4.17 -2.18
C TYR A 109 -18.90 2.91 -2.69
N TYR A 110 -19.33 1.75 -2.19
CA TYR A 110 -18.90 0.46 -2.70
C TYR A 110 -20.10 -0.44 -2.99
N GLY A 111 -19.97 -1.33 -3.96
CA GLY A 111 -20.99 -2.31 -4.31
C GLY A 111 -20.38 -3.65 -4.69
N TYR A 112 -21.23 -4.65 -4.78
CA TYR A 112 -20.84 -5.96 -5.30
C TYR A 112 -21.57 -6.19 -6.62
N TYR A 113 -20.85 -6.78 -7.57
CA TYR A 113 -21.41 -7.18 -8.85
C TYR A 113 -20.92 -8.58 -9.22
N GLU A 114 -21.65 -9.27 -10.08
CA GLU A 114 -21.25 -10.56 -10.61
C GLU A 114 -20.89 -10.37 -12.08
N LYS A 115 -19.66 -10.74 -12.47
CA LYS A 115 -19.22 -10.64 -13.86
C LYS A 115 -20.17 -11.44 -14.76
N GLN A 116 -20.81 -10.77 -15.72
CA GLN A 116 -21.79 -11.40 -16.62
C GLN A 116 -21.16 -12.12 -17.82
N SER A 117 -19.84 -12.06 -17.95
CA SER A 117 -19.13 -12.69 -19.05
C SER A 117 -17.76 -13.18 -18.60
N THR A 118 -17.36 -14.34 -19.10
CA THR A 118 -16.01 -14.86 -18.92
C THR A 118 -15.02 -13.99 -19.70
N LEU A 119 -13.89 -13.64 -19.09
CA LEU A 119 -12.82 -12.90 -19.78
C LEU A 119 -12.31 -13.75 -20.95
N THR A 120 -12.50 -13.26 -22.18
CA THR A 120 -12.03 -13.99 -23.36
C THR A 120 -10.61 -13.56 -23.72
N ILE A 121 -9.93 -14.36 -24.54
CA ILE A 121 -8.59 -14.00 -25.06
C ILE A 121 -8.61 -12.65 -25.79
N GLY A 122 -9.77 -12.24 -26.35
CA GLY A 122 -9.93 -10.95 -27.04
C GLY A 122 -10.02 -9.75 -26.11
N ASP A 123 -10.28 -9.97 -24.82
CA ASP A 123 -10.45 -8.92 -23.79
C ASP A 123 -9.17 -8.70 -22.96
N LEU A 124 -8.10 -9.46 -23.26
CA LEU A 124 -6.83 -9.36 -22.57
C LEU A 124 -6.15 -8.01 -22.88
N GLN A 125 -5.73 -7.30 -21.83
CA GLN A 125 -4.72 -6.26 -21.99
C GLN A 125 -3.34 -6.90 -22.16
N GLY A 126 -2.68 -6.61 -23.29
CA GLY A 126 -1.40 -7.20 -23.66
C GLY A 126 -1.52 -8.50 -24.46
N THR A 127 -0.43 -9.27 -24.53
CA THR A 127 -0.36 -10.55 -25.23
C THR A 127 -0.66 -11.72 -24.28
N ILE A 128 -1.05 -12.86 -24.84
CA ILE A 128 -1.25 -14.11 -24.10
C ILE A 128 0.00 -14.51 -23.30
N GLY A 129 1.19 -14.20 -23.83
CA GLY A 129 2.47 -14.54 -23.19
C GLY A 129 2.87 -13.64 -22.03
N GLU A 130 2.20 -12.49 -21.86
CA GLU A 130 2.43 -11.54 -20.76
C GLU A 130 1.52 -11.80 -19.56
N GLN A 131 0.52 -12.69 -19.70
CA GLN A 131 -0.39 -13.04 -18.61
C GLN A 131 0.32 -13.97 -17.62
N VAL A 132 0.42 -13.54 -16.35
CA VAL A 132 1.08 -14.29 -15.27
C VAL A 132 0.08 -15.18 -14.49
N TRP A 133 -1.22 -14.95 -14.68
CA TRP A 133 -2.32 -15.68 -14.06
C TRP A 133 -2.77 -16.90 -14.89
N ARG A 134 -3.55 -17.81 -14.29
CA ARG A 134 -3.97 -19.06 -14.95
C ARG A 134 -5.22 -18.86 -15.80
N PHE A 135 -5.17 -19.24 -17.07
CA PHE A 135 -6.37 -19.26 -17.91
C PHE A 135 -7.47 -20.15 -17.31
N GLY A 136 -8.68 -19.59 -17.19
CA GLY A 136 -9.83 -20.27 -16.58
C GLY A 136 -9.84 -20.23 -15.05
N ASP A 137 -9.11 -19.29 -14.43
CA ASP A 137 -9.22 -19.04 -13.00
C ASP A 137 -10.62 -18.52 -12.64
N ARG A 138 -11.10 -18.86 -11.44
CA ARG A 138 -12.45 -18.57 -10.98
C ARG A 138 -12.75 -17.06 -10.99
N GLU A 139 -11.74 -16.22 -10.79
CA GLU A 139 -11.83 -14.75 -10.81
C GLU A 139 -12.07 -14.16 -12.22
N THR A 140 -11.82 -14.97 -13.26
CA THR A 140 -12.00 -14.59 -14.67
C THR A 140 -13.24 -15.22 -15.33
N LEU A 141 -13.94 -16.09 -14.59
CA LEU A 141 -15.13 -16.79 -15.07
C LEU A 141 -16.40 -15.96 -14.84
N GLU A 142 -17.42 -16.24 -15.64
CA GLU A 142 -18.78 -15.72 -15.43
C GLU A 142 -19.29 -16.07 -14.02
N ALA A 143 -19.98 -15.13 -13.39
CA ALA A 143 -20.46 -15.14 -12.02
C ALA A 143 -19.38 -15.04 -10.91
N ALA A 144 -18.14 -14.65 -11.25
CA ALA A 144 -17.18 -14.21 -10.24
C ALA A 144 -17.67 -12.91 -9.57
N PRO A 145 -17.72 -12.85 -8.23
CA PRO A 145 -18.05 -11.60 -7.54
C PRO A 145 -16.90 -10.61 -7.74
N THR A 146 -17.22 -9.37 -8.06
CA THR A 146 -16.28 -8.27 -8.17
C THR A 146 -16.73 -7.12 -7.28
N THR A 147 -15.75 -6.36 -6.78
CA THR A 147 -16.02 -5.18 -5.96
C THR A 147 -16.05 -3.95 -6.86
N LEU A 148 -17.10 -3.16 -6.72
CA LEU A 148 -17.28 -1.90 -7.44
C LEU A 148 -17.05 -0.73 -6.50
N PHE A 149 -16.38 0.30 -6.98
CA PHE A 149 -16.19 1.56 -6.29
C PHE A 149 -16.88 2.68 -7.06
N GLY A 150 -17.72 3.45 -6.36
CA GLY A 150 -18.36 4.65 -6.90
C GLY A 150 -17.57 5.89 -6.49
N ASP A 151 -17.29 6.77 -7.45
CA ASP A 151 -16.67 8.06 -7.17
C ASP A 151 -17.71 9.12 -6.79
N THR A 152 -17.28 10.37 -6.62
CA THR A 152 -18.16 11.50 -6.31
C THR A 152 -18.91 12.06 -7.51
N ASP A 153 -18.42 11.80 -8.71
CA ASP A 153 -18.95 12.34 -9.96
C ASP A 153 -20.01 11.41 -10.58
N GLY A 154 -20.24 10.24 -9.97
CA GLY A 154 -21.26 9.28 -10.35
C GLY A 154 -20.76 8.19 -11.30
N TYR A 155 -19.45 8.09 -11.49
CA TYR A 155 -18.83 6.97 -12.19
C TYR A 155 -18.67 5.77 -11.26
N VAL A 156 -18.73 4.59 -11.86
CA VAL A 156 -18.57 3.31 -11.18
C VAL A 156 -17.40 2.59 -11.81
N TYR A 157 -16.42 2.26 -10.99
CA TYR A 157 -15.19 1.57 -11.35
C TYR A 157 -15.23 0.14 -10.82
N GLU A 158 -14.67 -0.77 -11.59
CA GLU A 158 -14.45 -2.14 -11.17
C GLU A 158 -13.06 -2.26 -10.55
N TYR A 159 -12.95 -2.91 -9.39
CA TYR A 159 -11.66 -3.27 -8.82
C TYR A 159 -11.09 -4.49 -9.56
N ASP A 160 -10.09 -4.25 -10.40
CA ASP A 160 -9.36 -5.30 -11.11
C ASP A 160 -8.00 -5.55 -10.46
N GLN A 161 -7.76 -6.79 -10.07
CA GLN A 161 -6.52 -7.23 -9.42
C GLN A 161 -5.40 -7.54 -10.44
N LEU A 162 -5.75 -7.68 -11.72
CA LEU A 162 -4.82 -8.06 -12.78
C LEU A 162 -4.11 -6.85 -13.39
N VAL A 163 -4.58 -5.64 -13.06
CA VAL A 163 -4.10 -4.38 -13.64
C VAL A 163 -3.31 -3.60 -12.58
N SER A 164 -2.11 -3.14 -12.92
CA SER A 164 -1.24 -2.36 -12.03
C SER A 164 -1.41 -0.84 -12.22
N ASN A 165 -2.64 -0.38 -12.43
CA ASN A 165 -2.99 1.04 -12.55
C ASN A 165 -4.43 1.28 -12.05
N ASP A 166 -4.71 2.52 -11.64
CA ASP A 166 -6.04 2.97 -11.23
C ASP A 166 -6.65 3.81 -12.37
N ASP A 167 -7.49 3.19 -13.21
CA ASP A 167 -8.12 3.83 -14.39
C ASP A 167 -7.11 4.39 -15.43
N GLY A 168 -5.91 3.79 -15.51
CA GLY A 168 -4.79 4.32 -16.30
C GLY A 168 -3.91 5.34 -15.55
N GLY A 169 -4.29 5.70 -14.32
CA GLY A 169 -3.51 6.46 -13.37
C GLY A 169 -2.44 5.60 -12.70
N THR A 170 -1.32 6.22 -12.35
CA THR A 170 -0.21 5.50 -11.74
C THR A 170 -0.46 5.22 -10.25
N ILE A 171 -0.37 3.96 -9.85
CA ILE A 171 -0.32 3.58 -8.43
C ILE A 171 1.08 3.91 -7.88
N ASP A 172 1.14 4.72 -6.83
CA ASP A 172 2.40 5.07 -6.16
C ASP A 172 2.74 4.05 -5.06
N ALA A 173 3.37 2.95 -5.44
CA ALA A 173 3.78 1.91 -4.51
C ALA A 173 5.11 2.28 -3.84
N TRP A 174 5.14 2.38 -2.51
CA TRP A 174 6.38 2.61 -1.79
C TRP A 174 6.40 1.97 -0.40
N PHE A 175 7.61 1.71 0.10
CA PHE A 175 7.83 1.44 1.52
C PHE A 175 9.13 2.09 1.98
N SER A 176 9.18 2.40 3.26
CA SER A 176 10.37 2.95 3.90
C SER A 176 10.85 2.01 5.01
N THR A 177 12.16 1.89 5.14
CA THR A 177 12.79 1.14 6.22
C THR A 177 12.74 1.92 7.54
N LYS A 178 13.06 1.26 8.64
CA LYS A 178 13.39 1.94 9.90
C LYS A 178 14.71 2.72 9.77
N ASP A 179 14.98 3.59 10.73
CA ASP A 179 16.29 4.23 10.83
C ASP A 179 17.36 3.23 11.25
N PHE A 180 18.48 3.25 10.56
CA PHE A 180 19.66 2.45 10.87
C PHE A 180 20.75 3.34 11.47
N MET A 181 21.12 3.06 12.71
CA MET A 181 22.34 3.54 13.36
C MET A 181 23.22 2.31 13.58
N LEU A 182 24.16 2.07 12.66
CA LEU A 182 24.95 0.83 12.65
C LEU A 182 26.20 0.91 13.54
N THR A 183 26.53 2.12 13.99
CA THR A 183 27.62 2.47 14.92
C THR A 183 27.09 2.72 16.34
N GLN A 184 28.00 3.01 17.28
CA GLN A 184 27.61 3.44 18.62
C GLN A 184 27.06 4.87 18.61
N LEU A 185 26.37 5.25 19.69
CA LEU A 185 25.90 6.62 19.88
C LEU A 185 27.09 7.60 19.75
N MET A 186 26.93 8.66 18.95
CA MET A 186 27.95 9.67 18.64
C MET A 186 29.11 9.22 17.73
N GLU A 187 29.03 8.04 17.12
CA GLU A 187 29.93 7.61 16.06
C GLU A 187 29.25 7.70 14.70
N ARG A 188 29.89 8.35 13.73
CA ARG A 188 29.37 8.43 12.36
C ARG A 188 29.61 7.13 11.61
N GLN A 189 28.69 6.80 10.73
CA GLN A 189 28.78 5.70 9.77
C GLN A 189 28.93 6.25 8.36
N ILE A 190 29.74 5.56 7.55
CA ILE A 190 29.74 5.74 6.11
C ILE A 190 29.00 4.57 5.47
N ILE A 191 27.88 4.86 4.81
CA ILE A 191 27.25 3.91 3.90
C ILE A 191 28.05 3.93 2.60
N LEU A 192 28.42 2.76 2.09
CA LEU A 192 29.22 2.57 0.88
C LEU A 192 28.38 2.04 -0.29
N ARG A 193 27.44 1.14 0.02
CA ARG A 193 26.66 0.44 -1.00
C ARG A 193 25.42 -0.19 -0.40
N LEU A 194 24.38 -0.28 -1.22
CA LEU A 194 23.18 -1.06 -0.98
C LEU A 194 23.04 -2.11 -2.09
N ASP A 195 23.07 -3.40 -1.73
CA ASP A 195 22.72 -4.48 -2.66
C ASP A 195 21.24 -4.80 -2.48
N ILE A 196 20.45 -4.72 -3.54
CA ILE A 196 18.98 -4.83 -3.48
C ILE A 196 18.56 -6.01 -4.32
N TYR A 197 17.77 -6.90 -3.73
CA TYR A 197 17.22 -8.07 -4.39
C TYR A 197 15.74 -7.87 -4.66
N PHE A 198 15.39 -7.60 -5.92
CA PHE A 198 14.04 -7.27 -6.36
C PHE A 198 13.70 -7.90 -7.71
N GLY A 199 12.42 -7.92 -8.06
CA GLY A 199 11.89 -8.38 -9.35
C GLY A 199 10.51 -7.76 -9.62
N GLY A 200 9.69 -8.37 -10.49
CA GLY A 200 8.33 -7.90 -10.82
C GLY A 200 8.23 -7.10 -12.12
N GLY A 201 9.31 -6.98 -12.89
CA GLY A 201 9.31 -6.35 -14.23
C GLY A 201 9.29 -4.81 -14.23
N GLY A 202 8.73 -4.16 -13.21
CA GLY A 202 8.73 -2.70 -13.07
C GLY A 202 10.01 -2.12 -12.47
N ASP A 203 10.27 -0.84 -12.75
CA ASP A 203 11.43 -0.12 -12.22
C ASP A 203 11.37 0.03 -10.69
N LEU A 204 12.53 0.16 -10.04
CA LEU A 204 12.61 0.42 -8.61
C LEU A 204 13.41 1.68 -8.34
N LYS A 205 12.76 2.71 -7.80
CA LYS A 205 13.41 3.93 -7.33
C LYS A 205 13.84 3.76 -5.89
N VAL A 206 15.10 4.08 -5.60
CA VAL A 206 15.67 3.99 -4.25
C VAL A 206 16.30 5.31 -3.88
N ALA A 207 15.85 5.86 -2.76
CA ALA A 207 16.37 7.08 -2.16
C ALA A 207 16.74 6.83 -0.70
N TYR A 208 17.55 7.72 -0.13
CA TYR A 208 17.85 7.68 1.29
C TYR A 208 17.50 9.00 1.97
N SER A 209 17.34 8.96 3.29
CA SER A 209 17.14 10.11 4.16
C SER A 209 18.11 10.03 5.34
N THR A 210 18.61 11.19 5.78
CA THR A 210 19.43 11.33 6.99
C THR A 210 18.76 12.20 8.06
N ASP A 211 17.50 12.58 7.82
CA ASP A 211 16.70 13.49 8.64
C ASP A 211 15.34 12.90 9.03
N PHE A 212 15.33 11.60 9.35
CA PHE A 212 14.14 10.85 9.79
C PHE A 212 13.01 10.78 8.74
N GLY A 213 13.34 10.93 7.46
CA GLY A 213 12.38 10.85 6.36
C GLY A 213 11.73 12.19 5.98
N VAL A 214 12.21 13.32 6.50
CA VAL A 214 11.72 14.65 6.13
C VAL A 214 12.13 14.99 4.70
N THR A 215 13.37 14.69 4.30
CA THR A 215 13.86 14.83 2.93
C THR A 215 14.43 13.52 2.39
N TRP A 216 14.29 13.34 1.08
CA TRP A 216 14.76 12.16 0.35
C TRP A 216 15.79 12.59 -0.70
N GLU A 217 17.01 12.08 -0.58
CA GLU A 217 18.16 12.50 -1.37
C GLU A 217 18.63 11.41 -2.34
N ASN A 218 19.26 11.87 -3.44
CA ASN A 218 20.04 11.04 -4.37
C ASN A 218 19.28 9.79 -4.87
N GLU A 219 18.01 9.97 -5.24
CA GLU A 219 17.18 8.92 -5.83
C GLU A 219 17.88 8.28 -7.05
N ARG A 220 17.86 6.95 -7.07
CA ARG A 220 18.38 6.12 -8.17
C ARG A 220 17.27 5.22 -8.68
N THR A 221 17.09 5.20 -9.99
CA THR A 221 16.23 4.23 -10.66
C THR A 221 17.03 3.00 -11.02
N LEU A 222 16.56 1.84 -10.57
CA LEU A 222 17.03 0.51 -10.96
C LEU A 222 16.05 -0.03 -11.98
N SER A 223 16.56 -0.46 -13.13
CA SER A 223 15.71 -0.97 -14.20
C SER A 223 15.03 -2.27 -13.79
N GLY A 224 13.75 -2.39 -14.12
CA GLY A 224 12.93 -3.55 -13.79
C GLY A 224 13.53 -4.88 -14.25
N GLN A 225 13.25 -5.92 -13.45
CA GLN A 225 13.74 -7.28 -13.67
C GLN A 225 12.56 -8.24 -13.54
N ASP A 226 12.30 -9.08 -14.53
CA ASP A 226 11.17 -10.03 -14.50
C ASP A 226 11.34 -11.07 -13.38
N THR A 227 12.58 -11.47 -13.12
CA THR A 227 12.93 -12.40 -12.06
C THR A 227 13.79 -11.72 -11.01
N TYR A 228 13.80 -12.30 -9.79
CA TYR A 228 14.62 -11.77 -8.72
C TYR A 228 16.09 -11.66 -9.14
N ALA A 229 16.60 -10.44 -9.18
CA ALA A 229 17.99 -10.12 -9.50
C ALA A 229 18.56 -9.10 -8.51
N ILE A 230 19.87 -9.19 -8.28
CA ILE A 230 20.58 -8.27 -7.38
C ILE A 230 21.10 -7.10 -8.19
N ASP A 231 20.67 -5.90 -7.86
CA ASP A 231 21.27 -4.67 -8.34
C ASP A 231 21.95 -3.91 -7.20
N ARG A 232 22.87 -3.01 -7.53
CA ARG A 232 23.76 -2.36 -6.58
C ARG A 232 23.72 -0.85 -6.73
N VAL A 233 23.36 -0.19 -5.65
CA VAL A 233 23.46 1.26 -5.56
C VAL A 233 24.68 1.64 -4.75
N TYR A 234 25.54 2.47 -5.34
CA TYR A 234 26.73 3.01 -4.69
C TYR A 234 26.47 4.44 -4.24
N TRP A 235 26.54 4.65 -2.94
CA TRP A 235 26.55 5.97 -2.32
C TRP A 235 27.68 6.02 -1.31
N ARG A 236 28.29 7.19 -1.13
CA ARG A 236 29.22 7.43 -0.03
C ARG A 236 28.58 8.45 0.91
N ILE A 237 27.80 7.96 1.86
CA ILE A 237 26.95 8.78 2.74
C ILE A 237 27.59 8.78 4.12
N ASP A 238 28.05 9.93 4.58
CA ASP A 238 28.57 10.12 5.94
C ASP A 238 27.45 10.68 6.83
N CYS A 239 26.95 9.87 7.75
CA CYS A 239 25.75 10.18 8.54
C CYS A 239 25.80 9.50 9.92
N ASP A 240 24.97 9.94 10.86
CA ASP A 240 24.76 9.23 12.13
C ASP A 240 23.67 8.16 11.99
N LEU A 241 22.62 8.48 11.23
CA LEU A 241 21.49 7.60 10.92
C LEU A 241 21.17 7.64 9.43
N VAL A 242 20.62 6.54 8.93
CA VAL A 242 20.13 6.48 7.55
C VAL A 242 18.82 5.71 7.47
N ARG A 243 17.91 6.20 6.62
CA ARG A 243 16.68 5.53 6.22
C ARG A 243 16.68 5.35 4.71
N PHE A 244 16.18 4.23 4.22
CA PHE A 244 15.98 3.98 2.79
C PHE A 244 14.50 3.91 2.44
N ARG A 245 14.14 4.45 1.27
CA ARG A 245 12.82 4.32 0.65
C ARG A 245 12.96 3.64 -0.70
N PHE A 246 12.02 2.74 -0.94
CA PHE A 246 11.87 1.98 -2.18
C PHE A 246 10.50 2.35 -2.75
N ARG A 247 10.46 2.76 -4.01
CA ARG A 247 9.25 3.32 -4.64
C ARG A 247 9.16 2.92 -6.11
N ASN A 248 7.97 2.66 -6.61
CA ASN A 248 7.62 2.70 -8.01
C ASN A 248 6.39 3.60 -8.17
N ASN A 249 6.50 4.56 -9.09
CA ASN A 249 5.42 5.48 -9.44
C ASN A 249 5.36 5.66 -10.96
N ASN A 250 5.52 4.56 -11.71
CA ASN A 250 5.29 4.48 -13.14
C ASN A 250 3.97 3.73 -13.41
N ALA A 251 3.17 4.20 -14.38
CA ALA A 251 1.87 3.59 -14.67
C ALA A 251 2.02 2.17 -15.21
N GLY A 252 1.22 1.23 -14.70
CA GLY A 252 1.21 -0.16 -15.18
C GLY A 252 2.44 -0.97 -14.77
N GLU A 253 3.26 -0.45 -13.85
CA GLU A 253 4.42 -1.14 -13.32
C GLU A 253 4.20 -1.55 -11.87
N HIS A 254 4.81 -2.65 -11.47
CA HIS A 254 4.88 -3.09 -10.08
C HIS A 254 6.28 -3.63 -9.78
N PHE A 255 6.61 -3.76 -8.50
CA PHE A 255 7.85 -4.39 -8.08
C PHE A 255 7.61 -5.35 -6.93
N ILE A 256 8.48 -6.35 -6.81
CA ILE A 256 8.49 -7.30 -5.72
C ILE A 256 9.85 -7.20 -5.02
N PHE A 257 9.82 -7.01 -3.71
CA PHE A 257 11.02 -6.83 -2.90
C PHE A 257 11.29 -8.06 -2.04
N ARG A 258 12.56 -8.48 -1.96
CA ARG A 258 12.98 -9.61 -1.13
C ARG A 258 13.93 -9.23 -0.01
N GLU A 259 15.05 -8.59 -0.32
CA GLU A 259 16.03 -8.16 0.68
C GLU A 259 16.85 -6.97 0.18
N ALA A 260 17.37 -6.19 1.13
CA ALA A 260 18.40 -5.20 0.86
C ALA A 260 19.55 -5.38 1.87
N ARG A 261 20.79 -5.40 1.38
CA ARG A 261 22.00 -5.59 2.18
C ARG A 261 22.80 -4.29 2.20
N ILE A 262 22.93 -3.73 3.39
CA ILE A 262 23.63 -2.46 3.63
C ILE A 262 25.10 -2.74 3.90
N TYR A 263 25.99 -2.16 3.09
CA TYR A 263 27.43 -2.18 3.30
C TYR A 263 27.87 -0.84 3.83
N TRP A 264 28.49 -0.86 5.01
CA TRP A 264 28.88 0.33 5.75
C TRP A 264 30.23 0.13 6.44
N GLN A 265 30.83 1.24 6.87
CA GLN A 265 32.03 1.26 7.70
C GLN A 265 31.97 2.39 8.72
N PRO A 266 32.63 2.28 9.89
CA PRO A 266 32.72 3.38 10.84
C PRO A 266 33.55 4.54 10.27
N SER A 267 33.11 5.78 10.51
CA SER A 267 33.77 6.99 10.01
C SER A 267 34.76 7.62 11.01
N GLY A 268 35.02 6.97 12.14
CA GLY A 268 35.84 7.50 13.24
C GLY A 268 35.08 8.48 14.16
N MET A 269 35.64 8.73 15.35
CA MET A 269 35.07 9.64 16.36
C MET A 269 35.46 11.10 16.08
N ARG A 270 34.55 12.05 16.31
CA ARG A 270 34.92 13.45 16.53
C ARG A 270 35.32 13.63 17.99
N PHE A 271 36.50 14.18 18.23
CA PHE A 271 36.86 14.80 19.51
C PHE A 271 36.32 16.24 19.56
#